data_AF-A0A316L6V9-F1
#
_entry.id   AF-A0A316L6V9-F1
#
_cell.length_a   1.000
_cell.length_b   1.000
_cell.length_c   1.000
_cell.angle_alpha   90.00
_cell.angle_beta   90.00
_cell.angle_gamma   90.00
#
_symmetry.space_group_name_H-M   'P 1'
#
loop_
_entity.id
_entity.type
_entity.pdbx_description
1 polymer ?
#
loop_
_entity_poly.entity_id
_entity_poly.type
_entity_poly.pdbx_seq_one_letter_code
_entity_poly.pdbx_strand_id
1 'polypeptide(L)'
;MPNENVNVLQTLIQFRRGTEEQWNLVKDSYIPRAGEPCTTIDGENAGQIKVGDGVHTWGQLKYVGVGDLKVIKIYGETVESTETTVDGKTYATVEEAIADAPAGSEVILSGSLGDNTVNIDKELTVNMNGVEVVNNEKTPMEVGVNGKATLKDGGLECNKNAEPSLENSGEVVIDGCNLTRTVDEAGNGYYTGVNHGKMTINSGVFSAPGGLSSLIENGYQNYSSGNADTGYVAGKNQQYPELIVNGGTFISPFYVIKNDDNGKLTVNDGMFYGTILHNGLEMVINGGHFTTTDGFYPLSIRNLSDDLNPAKTVINGGVFDGNCKTIIYNCGEKELSVEVKGGKFIIAVDEKYIAAGYEQKKVDGWYIVSKKGE
;
A
#
# COMPACT_ATOMS: atom_id res chain seq x y z
N MET A 1 -8.90 29.02 -12.55
CA MET A 1 -8.20 29.15 -11.25
C MET A 1 -6.84 28.51 -11.45
N PRO A 2 -5.72 29.20 -11.19
CA PRO A 2 -4.40 28.64 -11.46
C PRO A 2 -4.09 27.55 -10.44
N ASN A 3 -3.58 26.42 -10.93
CA ASN A 3 -3.05 25.30 -10.16
C ASN A 3 -2.14 25.82 -9.04
N GLU A 4 -2.57 25.64 -7.80
CA GLU A 4 -1.64 25.70 -6.68
C GLU A 4 -0.65 24.54 -6.89
N ASN A 5 0.59 24.91 -7.19
CA ASN A 5 1.71 23.99 -7.10
C ASN A 5 1.79 23.54 -5.65
N VAL A 6 1.20 22.38 -5.35
CA VAL A 6 1.51 21.65 -4.13
C VAL A 6 3.00 21.39 -4.20
N ASN A 7 3.77 22.01 -3.30
CA ASN A 7 5.19 21.73 -3.17
C ASN A 7 5.33 20.28 -2.71
N VAL A 8 5.36 19.34 -3.66
CA VAL A 8 5.70 17.96 -3.37
C VAL A 8 7.15 17.95 -2.91
N LEU A 9 7.38 17.63 -1.64
CA LEU A 9 8.72 17.43 -1.12
C LEU A 9 9.28 16.15 -1.76
N GLN A 10 9.98 16.29 -2.89
CA GLN A 10 10.77 15.19 -3.44
C GLN A 10 12.05 15.06 -2.63
N THR A 11 12.06 14.11 -1.69
CA THR A 11 13.27 13.75 -0.96
C THR A 11 14.05 12.74 -1.76
N LEU A 12 15.09 13.19 -2.47
CA LEU A 12 16.10 12.30 -3.05
C LEU A 12 17.17 12.02 -1.99
N ILE A 13 17.13 10.83 -1.37
CA ILE A 13 18.17 10.41 -0.45
C ILE A 13 19.30 9.76 -1.27
N GLN A 14 20.45 10.43 -1.33
CA GLN A 14 21.67 9.85 -1.88
C GLN A 14 22.49 9.23 -0.75
N PHE A 15 22.68 7.93 -0.83
CA PHE A 15 23.60 7.21 0.06
C PHE A 15 25.05 7.50 -0.32
N ARG A 16 25.95 7.27 0.63
CA ARG A 16 27.38 7.24 0.29
C ARG A 16 27.58 6.15 -0.75
N ARG A 17 28.28 6.48 -1.82
CA ARG A 17 28.45 5.60 -2.97
C ARG A 17 29.86 5.69 -3.52
N GLY A 18 30.33 4.59 -4.06
CA GLY A 18 31.65 4.48 -4.66
C GLY A 18 31.72 3.33 -5.65
N THR A 19 32.70 3.38 -6.55
CA THR A 19 33.04 2.24 -7.39
C THR A 19 33.66 1.13 -6.55
N GLU A 20 33.65 -0.09 -7.06
CA GLU A 20 34.29 -1.24 -6.41
C GLU A 20 35.79 -0.98 -6.15
N GLU A 21 36.48 -0.30 -7.07
CA GLU A 21 37.87 0.13 -6.89
C GLU A 21 38.03 1.11 -5.71
N GLN A 22 37.18 2.15 -5.66
CA GLN A 22 37.21 3.14 -4.58
C GLN A 22 36.96 2.50 -3.21
N TRP A 23 36.03 1.56 -3.15
CA TRP A 23 35.72 0.82 -1.94
C TRP A 23 36.85 -0.11 -1.52
N ASN A 24 37.52 -0.77 -2.48
CA ASN A 24 38.67 -1.62 -2.22
C ASN A 24 39.87 -0.85 -1.68
N LEU A 25 40.08 0.40 -2.10
CA LEU A 25 41.17 1.25 -1.59
C LEU A 25 41.03 1.58 -0.10
N VAL A 26 39.79 1.63 0.41
CA VAL A 26 39.50 2.02 1.79
C VAL A 26 39.01 0.87 2.66
N LYS A 27 39.01 -0.37 2.12
CA LYS A 27 38.37 -1.53 2.75
C LYS A 27 38.87 -1.84 4.16
N ASP A 28 40.14 -1.55 4.44
CA ASP A 28 40.79 -1.88 5.72
C ASP A 28 40.92 -0.67 6.67
N SER A 29 40.45 0.52 6.25
CA SER A 29 40.61 1.76 7.03
C SER A 29 39.33 2.55 7.24
N TYR A 30 38.34 2.40 6.36
CA TYR A 30 37.08 3.09 6.46
C TYR A 30 36.09 2.30 7.33
N ILE A 31 35.61 2.92 8.41
CA ILE A 31 34.56 2.41 9.28
C ILE A 31 33.33 3.28 9.05
N PRO A 32 32.31 2.81 8.31
CA PRO A 32 31.06 3.54 8.17
C PRO A 32 30.34 3.63 9.53
N ARG A 33 29.60 4.71 9.76
CA ARG A 33 28.87 4.90 11.02
C ARG A 33 27.80 3.84 11.19
N ALA A 34 27.43 3.54 12.43
CA ALA A 34 26.31 2.65 12.73
C ALA A 34 25.05 3.13 12.00
N GLY A 35 24.44 2.26 11.17
CA GLY A 35 23.26 2.56 10.37
C GLY A 35 23.51 3.30 9.06
N GLU A 36 24.76 3.62 8.68
CA GLU A 36 25.07 4.32 7.42
C GLU A 36 24.99 3.35 6.22
N PRO A 37 24.02 3.51 5.29
CA PRO A 37 24.00 2.73 4.06
C PRO A 37 25.04 3.25 3.08
N CYS A 38 25.81 2.33 2.51
CA CYS A 38 26.84 2.61 1.51
C CYS A 38 26.66 1.67 0.31
N THR A 39 26.60 2.21 -0.90
CA THR A 39 26.32 1.45 -2.13
C THR A 39 27.53 1.35 -3.05
N THR A 40 27.70 0.20 -3.69
CA THR A 40 28.67 0.00 -4.78
C THR A 40 27.96 0.23 -6.12
N ILE A 41 28.50 1.09 -6.98
CA ILE A 41 27.79 1.54 -8.19
C ILE A 41 28.20 0.82 -9.48
N ASP A 42 29.22 -0.04 -9.44
CA ASP A 42 29.74 -0.79 -10.58
C ASP A 42 30.34 -2.14 -10.16
N GLY A 43 30.84 -2.90 -11.14
CA GLY A 43 31.52 -4.17 -10.89
C GLY A 43 30.59 -5.33 -10.49
N GLU A 44 31.16 -6.37 -9.89
CA GLU A 44 30.42 -7.59 -9.50
C GLU A 44 29.42 -7.30 -8.38
N ASN A 45 29.69 -6.26 -7.59
CA ASN A 45 28.88 -5.84 -6.47
C ASN A 45 27.97 -4.63 -6.78
N ALA A 46 27.76 -4.30 -8.07
CA ALA A 46 26.92 -3.18 -8.48
C ALA A 46 25.51 -3.27 -7.87
N GLY A 47 25.04 -2.17 -7.28
CA GLY A 47 23.75 -2.07 -6.60
C GLY A 47 23.70 -2.70 -5.21
N GLN A 48 24.74 -3.43 -4.79
CA GLN A 48 24.80 -3.99 -3.45
C GLN A 48 25.06 -2.89 -2.42
N ILE A 49 24.54 -3.10 -1.20
CA ILE A 49 24.67 -2.16 -0.09
C ILE A 49 25.38 -2.87 1.06
N LYS A 50 26.22 -2.16 1.81
CA LYS A 50 26.58 -2.55 3.17
C LYS A 50 26.11 -1.46 4.13
N VAL A 51 25.68 -1.88 5.32
CA VAL A 51 25.29 -0.94 6.38
C VAL A 51 26.40 -0.95 7.43
N GLY A 52 26.89 0.24 7.78
CA GLY A 52 27.90 0.37 8.84
C GLY A 52 27.34 -0.06 10.20
N ASP A 53 28.19 -0.65 11.04
CA ASP A 53 27.90 -0.93 12.45
C ASP A 53 28.69 -0.01 13.40
N GLY A 54 29.48 0.92 12.85
CA GLY A 54 30.30 1.86 13.62
C GLY A 54 31.57 1.25 14.23
N VAL A 55 31.88 -0.03 13.95
CA VAL A 55 33.01 -0.75 14.57
C VAL A 55 33.88 -1.44 13.51
N HIS A 56 33.28 -2.11 12.54
CA HIS A 56 33.99 -2.88 11.53
C HIS A 56 34.35 -2.04 10.30
N THR A 57 35.50 -2.36 9.70
CA THR A 57 35.94 -1.74 8.45
C THR A 57 35.09 -2.22 7.26
N TRP A 58 35.05 -1.44 6.19
CA TRP A 58 34.26 -1.74 4.98
C TRP A 58 34.49 -3.16 4.43
N GLY A 59 35.72 -3.65 4.47
CA GLY A 59 36.09 -5.00 4.01
C GLY A 59 35.55 -6.12 4.90
N GLN A 60 35.31 -5.83 6.18
CA GLN A 60 34.77 -6.77 7.16
C GLN A 60 33.25 -6.80 7.18
N LEU A 61 32.60 -5.71 6.76
CA LEU A 61 31.14 -5.65 6.63
C LEU A 61 30.65 -6.58 5.51
N LYS A 62 29.49 -7.19 5.74
CA LYS A 62 28.80 -8.02 4.75
C LYS A 62 27.87 -7.16 3.91
N TYR A 63 27.65 -7.57 2.65
CA TYR A 63 26.55 -7.02 1.87
C TYR A 63 25.23 -7.38 2.53
N VAL A 64 24.34 -6.39 2.67
CA VAL A 64 22.95 -6.66 2.97
C VAL A 64 22.37 -7.28 1.70
N GLY A 65 21.90 -8.53 1.80
CA GLY A 65 21.11 -9.10 0.72
C GLY A 65 19.90 -8.19 0.46
N VAL A 66 19.30 -8.29 -0.72
CA VAL A 66 18.11 -7.50 -1.10
C VAL A 66 16.90 -7.68 -0.14
N GLY A 67 17.01 -8.52 0.89
CA GLY A 67 16.04 -8.72 1.98
C GLY A 67 16.40 -8.13 3.35
N ASP A 68 17.58 -7.53 3.53
CA ASP A 68 18.00 -6.94 4.82
C ASP A 68 17.88 -5.41 4.86
N LEU A 69 17.42 -4.79 3.76
CA LEU A 69 17.12 -3.37 3.72
C LEU A 69 15.75 -3.12 4.37
N LYS A 70 15.79 -3.14 5.69
CA LYS A 70 14.67 -2.83 6.56
C LYS A 70 14.53 -1.30 6.55
N VAL A 71 13.72 -0.76 5.64
CA VAL A 71 13.19 0.61 5.79
C VAL A 71 12.24 0.57 6.98
N ILE A 72 12.78 0.66 8.20
CA ILE A 72 12.02 0.39 9.43
C ILE A 72 11.07 1.53 9.78
N LYS A 73 11.33 2.77 9.37
CA LYS A 73 10.48 3.91 9.73
C LYS A 73 10.76 5.12 8.84
N ILE A 74 9.70 5.72 8.29
CA ILE A 74 9.74 7.06 7.65
C ILE A 74 9.21 8.14 8.62
N TYR A 75 8.66 7.74 9.77
CA TYR A 75 8.10 8.63 10.78
C TYR A 75 8.73 8.39 12.17
N GLY A 76 8.45 9.30 13.12
CA GLY A 76 9.12 9.39 14.42
C GLY A 76 8.99 8.15 15.32
N GLU A 77 9.70 8.15 16.45
CA GLU A 77 9.45 7.19 17.52
C GLU A 77 8.00 7.32 18.03
N THR A 78 7.41 6.22 18.47
CA THR A 78 6.07 6.24 19.07
C THR A 78 6.12 7.09 20.33
N VAL A 79 5.26 8.10 20.41
CA VAL A 79 5.15 8.99 21.58
C VAL A 79 3.87 8.62 22.32
N GLU A 80 3.97 8.25 23.60
CA GLU A 80 2.82 7.80 24.40
C GLU A 80 1.78 8.89 24.71
N SER A 81 2.03 10.14 24.33
CA SER A 81 1.11 11.25 24.59
C SER A 81 -0.17 11.13 23.77
N THR A 82 -1.32 11.21 24.42
CA THR A 82 -2.64 11.33 23.78
C THR A 82 -3.09 12.77 23.58
N GLU A 83 -2.24 13.75 23.93
CA GLU A 83 -2.57 15.16 23.77
C GLU A 83 -2.81 15.49 22.31
N THR A 84 -3.91 16.19 22.06
CA THR A 84 -4.38 16.47 20.71
C THR A 84 -4.80 17.93 20.62
N THR A 85 -4.50 18.58 19.51
CA THR A 85 -4.85 19.98 19.29
C THR A 85 -5.86 20.12 18.17
N VAL A 86 -6.89 20.94 18.40
CA VAL A 86 -7.87 21.37 17.40
C VAL A 86 -8.00 22.89 17.51
N ASP A 87 -7.79 23.61 16.40
CA ASP A 87 -7.92 25.08 16.36
C ASP A 87 -7.16 25.83 17.48
N GLY A 88 -5.99 25.31 17.87
CA GLY A 88 -5.13 25.87 18.93
C GLY A 88 -5.56 25.55 20.37
N LYS A 89 -6.66 24.80 20.57
CA LYS A 89 -7.05 24.25 21.87
C LYS A 89 -6.47 22.84 22.03
N THR A 90 -5.80 22.59 23.15
CA THR A 90 -5.26 21.27 23.51
C THR A 90 -6.26 20.51 24.37
N TYR A 91 -6.44 19.23 24.07
CA TYR A 91 -7.27 18.27 24.77
C TYR A 91 -6.39 17.17 25.35
N ALA A 92 -6.84 16.54 26.44
CA ALA A 92 -6.08 15.49 27.09
C ALA A 92 -6.07 14.18 26.28
N THR A 93 -7.17 13.92 25.55
CA THR A 93 -7.29 12.75 24.67
C THR A 93 -7.78 13.12 23.28
N VAL A 94 -7.55 12.21 22.33
CA VAL A 94 -7.97 12.36 20.94
C VAL A 94 -9.49 12.28 20.81
N GLU A 95 -10.14 11.44 21.60
CA GLU A 95 -11.60 11.31 21.60
C GLU A 95 -12.29 12.59 22.08
N GLU A 96 -11.75 13.25 23.11
CA GLU A 96 -12.25 14.55 23.56
C GLU A 96 -12.11 15.61 22.47
N ALA A 97 -10.95 15.63 21.80
CA ALA A 97 -10.68 16.52 20.68
C ALA A 97 -11.66 16.29 19.52
N ILE A 98 -11.85 15.05 19.10
CA ILE A 98 -12.77 14.68 18.00
C ILE A 98 -14.22 14.99 18.37
N ALA A 99 -14.63 14.75 19.61
CA ALA A 99 -15.99 15.02 20.05
C ALA A 99 -16.32 16.52 19.96
N ASP A 100 -15.41 17.38 20.42
CA ASP A 100 -15.56 18.84 20.42
C ASP A 100 -15.29 19.48 19.05
N ALA A 101 -14.48 18.83 18.19
CA ALA A 101 -14.13 19.33 16.87
C ALA A 101 -15.38 19.55 15.99
N PRO A 102 -15.53 20.77 15.41
CA PRO A 102 -16.48 21.01 14.33
C PRO A 102 -16.20 20.11 13.12
N ALA A 103 -17.25 19.78 12.36
CA ALA A 103 -17.08 19.09 11.09
C ALA A 103 -16.22 19.95 10.13
N GLY A 104 -15.26 19.31 9.47
CA GLY A 104 -14.28 19.94 8.59
C GLY A 104 -13.01 20.43 9.29
N SER A 105 -12.92 20.34 10.62
CA SER A 105 -11.71 20.75 11.36
C SER A 105 -10.54 19.78 11.16
N GLU A 106 -9.34 20.30 11.41
CA GLU A 106 -8.11 19.52 11.51
C GLU A 106 -7.81 19.17 12.96
N VAL A 107 -7.60 17.88 13.23
CA VAL A 107 -7.20 17.31 14.51
C VAL A 107 -5.73 16.91 14.40
N ILE A 108 -4.87 17.53 15.21
CA ILE A 108 -3.41 17.33 15.16
C ILE A 108 -2.97 16.51 16.37
N LEU A 109 -2.40 15.33 16.11
CA LEU A 109 -1.90 14.43 17.13
C LEU A 109 -0.53 14.90 17.67
N SER A 110 -0.29 14.67 18.95
CA SER A 110 1.05 14.83 19.55
C SER A 110 1.78 13.49 19.76
N GLY A 111 1.07 12.37 19.59
CA GLY A 111 1.56 11.05 19.91
C GLY A 111 0.56 9.93 19.56
N SER A 112 0.30 9.06 20.53
CA SER A 112 -0.57 7.89 20.45
C SER A 112 -2.06 8.25 20.43
N LEU A 113 -2.89 7.30 19.98
CA LEU A 113 -4.34 7.32 20.17
C LEU A 113 -4.76 6.75 21.54
N GLY A 114 -3.80 6.26 22.33
CA GLY A 114 -4.05 5.46 23.51
C GLY A 114 -4.42 4.01 23.15
N ASP A 115 -4.91 3.26 24.13
CA ASP A 115 -5.25 1.84 23.96
C ASP A 115 -6.64 1.59 23.34
N ASN A 116 -7.41 2.65 23.10
CA ASN A 116 -8.77 2.56 22.57
C ASN A 116 -8.81 2.77 21.06
N THR A 117 -9.92 2.32 20.47
CA THR A 117 -10.26 2.59 19.08
C THR A 117 -10.87 3.99 18.98
N VAL A 118 -10.24 4.84 18.17
CA VAL A 118 -10.77 6.17 17.87
C VAL A 118 -11.78 6.08 16.73
N ASN A 119 -12.99 6.57 17.00
CA ASN A 119 -14.11 6.53 16.07
C ASN A 119 -14.31 7.90 15.41
N ILE A 120 -14.44 7.92 14.08
CA ILE A 120 -14.75 9.12 13.29
C ILE A 120 -16.12 8.94 12.62
N ASP A 121 -17.08 9.78 13.01
CA ASP A 121 -18.46 9.75 12.54
C ASP A 121 -18.91 11.06 11.87
N LYS A 122 -17.96 11.98 11.66
CA LYS A 122 -18.15 13.29 11.02
C LYS A 122 -16.99 13.59 10.05
N GLU A 123 -17.09 14.70 9.32
CA GLU A 123 -15.99 15.14 8.45
C GLU A 123 -14.83 15.69 9.28
N LEU A 124 -13.61 15.15 9.14
CA LEU A 124 -12.40 15.61 9.82
C LEU A 124 -11.15 15.38 8.97
N THR A 125 -10.12 16.20 9.19
CA THR A 125 -8.74 15.85 8.83
C THR A 125 -8.00 15.43 10.09
N VAL A 126 -7.44 14.22 10.11
CA VAL A 126 -6.55 13.76 11.18
C VAL A 126 -5.11 13.86 10.69
N ASN A 127 -4.40 14.82 11.24
CA ASN A 127 -2.98 15.03 10.99
C ASN A 127 -2.18 14.32 12.10
N MET A 128 -1.48 13.26 11.74
CA MET A 128 -0.70 12.47 12.70
C MET A 128 0.65 13.12 13.04
N ASN A 129 0.98 14.27 12.42
CA ASN A 129 2.12 15.12 12.77
C ASN A 129 3.47 14.39 12.80
N GLY A 130 3.66 13.46 11.86
CA GLY A 130 4.84 12.61 11.72
C GLY A 130 4.95 11.51 12.79
N VAL A 131 3.89 11.21 13.53
CA VAL A 131 3.86 10.14 14.53
C VAL A 131 3.42 8.82 13.90
N GLU A 132 4.06 7.73 14.33
CA GLU A 132 3.57 6.37 14.11
C GLU A 132 2.76 5.92 15.34
N VAL A 133 1.44 5.84 15.17
CA VAL A 133 0.51 5.34 16.17
C VAL A 133 0.52 3.82 16.13
N VAL A 134 0.78 3.19 17.27
CA VAL A 134 0.77 1.73 17.41
C VAL A 134 -0.31 1.35 18.41
N ASN A 135 -1.26 0.51 18.01
CA ASN A 135 -2.19 -0.14 18.93
C ASN A 135 -2.19 -1.66 18.68
N ASN A 136 -1.63 -2.41 19.63
CA ASN A 136 -1.52 -3.87 19.54
C ASN A 136 -2.65 -4.61 20.27
N GLU A 137 -3.62 -3.89 20.81
CA GLU A 137 -4.75 -4.49 21.53
C GLU A 137 -6.05 -4.44 20.72
N LYS A 138 -6.21 -3.43 19.87
CA LYS A 138 -7.42 -3.18 19.05
C LYS A 138 -7.06 -2.44 17.76
N THR A 139 -8.02 -2.37 16.85
CA THR A 139 -8.00 -1.42 15.73
C THR A 139 -7.77 0.01 16.23
N PRO A 140 -6.70 0.71 15.80
CA PRO A 140 -6.42 2.09 16.22
C PRO A 140 -7.54 3.07 15.83
N MET A 141 -8.08 2.94 14.61
CA MET A 141 -9.03 3.91 14.06
C MET A 141 -10.13 3.25 13.22
N GLU A 142 -11.36 3.69 13.46
CA GLU A 142 -12.56 3.31 12.72
C GLU A 142 -13.25 4.55 12.14
N VAL A 143 -13.56 4.51 10.85
CA VAL A 143 -14.38 5.54 10.18
C VAL A 143 -15.75 4.97 9.88
N GLY A 144 -16.75 5.42 10.64
CA GLY A 144 -18.12 4.93 10.52
C GLY A 144 -18.80 5.39 9.23
N VAL A 145 -19.97 4.83 8.91
CA VAL A 145 -20.70 5.10 7.65
C VAL A 145 -21.01 6.57 7.35
N ASN A 146 -21.11 7.41 8.40
CA ASN A 146 -21.33 8.85 8.28
C ASN A 146 -20.02 9.67 8.37
N GLY A 147 -18.91 9.01 8.71
CA GLY A 147 -17.59 9.61 8.85
C GLY A 147 -16.96 9.91 7.49
N LYS A 148 -16.23 11.02 7.45
CA LYS A 148 -15.38 11.39 6.32
C LYS A 148 -14.03 11.84 6.83
N ALA A 149 -13.01 11.00 6.73
CA ALA A 149 -11.70 11.28 7.28
C ALA A 149 -10.66 11.52 6.18
N THR A 150 -9.82 12.54 6.35
CA THR A 150 -8.53 12.63 5.64
C THR A 150 -7.42 12.33 6.61
N LEU A 151 -6.61 11.30 6.35
CA LEU A 151 -5.48 10.88 7.18
C LEU A 151 -4.18 11.31 6.51
N LYS A 152 -3.34 12.08 7.19
CA LYS A 152 -2.07 12.56 6.64
C LYS A 152 -0.95 12.61 7.67
N ASP A 153 0.27 12.67 7.14
CA ASP A 153 1.51 12.93 7.87
C ASP A 153 1.73 12.00 9.08
N GLY A 154 1.87 10.70 8.87
CA GLY A 154 2.20 9.73 9.93
C GLY A 154 1.83 8.31 9.58
N GLY A 155 1.51 7.47 10.57
CA GLY A 155 1.13 6.08 10.31
C GLY A 155 0.30 5.43 11.40
N LEU A 156 -0.46 4.41 10.99
CA LEU A 156 -1.21 3.52 11.87
C LEU A 156 -0.64 2.10 11.78
N GLU A 157 -0.28 1.54 12.93
CA GLU A 157 0.21 0.19 13.09
C GLU A 157 -0.68 -0.60 14.05
N CYS A 158 -1.07 -1.81 13.64
CA CYS A 158 -1.74 -2.77 14.48
C CYS A 158 -1.17 -4.17 14.26
N ASN A 159 -0.71 -4.82 15.33
CA ASN A 159 -0.24 -6.20 15.30
C ASN A 159 -1.20 -7.18 15.99
N LYS A 160 -2.41 -6.74 16.34
CA LYS A 160 -3.42 -7.63 16.93
C LYS A 160 -4.02 -8.54 15.86
N ASN A 161 -4.22 -9.81 16.20
CA ASN A 161 -4.90 -10.77 15.34
C ASN A 161 -6.34 -10.29 15.07
N ALA A 162 -6.80 -10.47 13.84
CA ALA A 162 -8.16 -10.13 13.40
C ALA A 162 -8.55 -8.64 13.53
N GLU A 163 -7.58 -7.74 13.72
CA GLU A 163 -7.80 -6.30 13.83
C GLU A 163 -6.91 -5.58 12.79
N PRO A 164 -7.47 -4.69 11.95
CA PRO A 164 -6.68 -3.88 11.03
C PRO A 164 -6.08 -2.64 11.72
N SER A 165 -5.16 -1.96 11.05
CA SER A 165 -4.69 -0.64 11.49
C SER A 165 -5.72 0.46 11.23
N LEU A 166 -6.62 0.23 10.26
CA LEU A 166 -7.71 1.12 9.88
C LEU A 166 -8.90 0.30 9.37
N GLU A 167 -10.09 0.57 9.89
CA GLU A 167 -11.35 0.11 9.31
C GLU A 167 -12.17 1.29 8.78
N ASN A 168 -12.67 1.16 7.55
CA ASN A 168 -13.47 2.18 6.89
C ASN A 168 -14.82 1.62 6.45
N SER A 169 -15.90 2.18 6.99
CA SER A 169 -17.27 2.02 6.50
C SER A 169 -17.85 3.31 5.89
N GLY A 170 -17.15 4.44 6.03
CA GLY A 170 -17.52 5.77 5.52
C GLY A 170 -16.72 6.18 4.28
N GLU A 171 -16.17 7.40 4.30
CA GLU A 171 -15.26 7.90 3.27
C GLU A 171 -13.88 8.24 3.88
N VAL A 172 -12.81 7.68 3.32
CA VAL A 172 -11.44 7.93 3.76
C VAL A 172 -10.59 8.41 2.59
N VAL A 173 -9.78 9.43 2.85
CA VAL A 173 -8.65 9.83 2.00
C VAL A 173 -7.36 9.61 2.78
N ILE A 174 -6.46 8.80 2.24
CA ILE A 174 -5.11 8.60 2.77
C ILE A 174 -4.15 9.47 1.95
N ASP A 175 -3.61 10.51 2.58
CA ASP A 175 -2.75 11.50 1.93
C ASP A 175 -1.44 11.64 2.71
N GLY A 176 -0.60 10.60 2.65
CA GLY A 176 0.69 10.57 3.34
C GLY A 176 0.66 9.83 4.68
N CYS A 177 -0.44 9.14 4.99
CA CYS A 177 -0.49 8.20 6.11
C CYS A 177 -0.04 6.79 5.68
N ASN A 178 0.80 6.16 6.48
CA ASN A 178 1.15 4.75 6.33
C ASN A 178 0.13 3.87 7.05
N LEU A 179 -0.12 2.67 6.51
CA LEU A 179 -0.79 1.62 7.27
C LEU A 179 0.14 0.43 7.31
N THR A 180 0.55 0.01 8.50
CA THR A 180 1.57 -1.02 8.66
C THR A 180 1.16 -2.10 9.65
N ARG A 181 1.78 -3.27 9.48
CA ARG A 181 1.92 -4.32 10.48
C ARG A 181 3.40 -4.66 10.52
N THR A 182 3.98 -4.96 11.68
CA THR A 182 5.40 -5.32 11.82
C THR A 182 5.63 -6.74 12.37
N VAL A 183 4.55 -7.41 12.79
CA VAL A 183 4.55 -8.78 13.27
C VAL A 183 3.49 -9.61 12.51
N ASP A 184 3.92 -10.68 11.85
CA ASP A 184 3.04 -11.67 11.19
C ASP A 184 3.46 -13.07 11.64
N GLU A 185 2.82 -13.52 12.72
CA GLU A 185 3.02 -14.86 13.30
C GLU A 185 1.85 -15.78 12.92
N ALA A 186 2.08 -17.09 12.90
CA ALA A 186 1.04 -18.06 12.60
C ALA A 186 -0.15 -17.92 13.55
N GLY A 187 -1.33 -17.60 13.01
CA GLY A 187 -2.54 -17.34 13.79
C GLY A 187 -2.75 -15.88 14.22
N ASN A 188 -1.89 -14.96 13.77
CA ASN A 188 -1.98 -13.51 14.00
C ASN A 188 -2.24 -12.70 12.72
N GLY A 189 -2.67 -13.37 11.65
CA GLY A 189 -2.80 -12.76 10.33
C GLY A 189 -4.12 -12.02 10.17
N TYR A 190 -4.06 -10.80 9.64
CA TYR A 190 -5.23 -10.03 9.23
C TYR A 190 -4.85 -8.94 8.23
N TYR A 191 -5.84 -8.23 7.69
CA TYR A 191 -5.58 -7.08 6.85
C TYR A 191 -4.88 -5.96 7.61
N THR A 192 -4.07 -5.17 6.89
CA THR A 192 -3.54 -3.91 7.41
C THR A 192 -4.58 -2.80 7.33
N GLY A 193 -5.45 -2.81 6.32
CA GLY A 193 -6.61 -1.93 6.20
C GLY A 193 -7.83 -2.66 5.65
N VAL A 194 -9.01 -2.36 6.21
CA VAL A 194 -10.30 -2.89 5.75
C VAL A 194 -11.14 -1.76 5.18
N ASN A 195 -11.60 -1.91 3.94
CA ASN A 195 -12.45 -0.96 3.26
C ASN A 195 -13.81 -1.57 2.88
N HIS A 196 -14.79 -1.32 3.75
CA HIS A 196 -16.23 -1.50 3.51
C HIS A 196 -16.92 -0.19 3.09
N GLY A 197 -16.15 0.86 2.87
CA GLY A 197 -16.58 2.20 2.50
C GLY A 197 -16.01 2.65 1.15
N LYS A 198 -15.74 3.95 1.04
CA LYS A 198 -14.96 4.53 -0.05
C LYS A 198 -13.60 4.96 0.48
N MET A 199 -12.52 4.45 -0.09
CA MET A 199 -11.15 4.79 0.27
C MET A 199 -10.39 5.32 -0.95
N THR A 200 -9.76 6.48 -0.81
CA THR A 200 -8.87 7.06 -1.82
C THR A 200 -7.46 7.14 -1.23
N ILE A 201 -6.48 6.50 -1.88
CA ILE A 201 -5.07 6.54 -1.48
C ILE A 201 -4.33 7.46 -2.45
N ASN A 202 -3.87 8.61 -1.97
CA ASN A 202 -3.02 9.53 -2.74
C ASN A 202 -1.54 9.22 -2.56
N SER A 203 -1.12 8.91 -1.33
CA SER A 203 0.26 8.57 -0.99
C SER A 203 0.34 7.86 0.36
N GLY A 204 1.48 7.24 0.64
CA GLY A 204 1.72 6.46 1.86
C GLY A 204 2.47 5.15 1.58
N VAL A 205 2.88 4.48 2.65
CA VAL A 205 3.47 3.14 2.62
C VAL A 205 2.54 2.15 3.31
N PHE A 206 2.27 1.05 2.63
CA PHE A 206 1.38 -0.02 3.07
C PHE A 206 2.19 -1.30 3.13
N SER A 207 2.35 -1.89 4.31
CA SER A 207 3.21 -3.06 4.47
C SER A 207 2.79 -3.99 5.58
N ALA A 208 2.99 -5.29 5.35
CA ALA A 208 2.93 -6.33 6.36
C ALA A 208 4.08 -7.32 6.09
N PRO A 209 4.91 -7.66 7.09
CA PRO A 209 5.87 -8.74 6.94
C PRO A 209 5.10 -10.06 6.86
N GLY A 210 5.66 -11.07 6.19
CA GLY A 210 5.11 -12.43 6.23
C GLY A 210 4.00 -12.74 5.22
N GLY A 211 3.76 -14.04 5.02
CA GLY A 211 2.93 -14.60 3.93
C GLY A 211 1.50 -14.94 4.31
N LEU A 212 1.02 -14.52 5.49
CA LEU A 212 -0.34 -14.81 5.94
C LEU A 212 -1.29 -13.64 5.71
N SER A 213 -0.79 -12.42 5.97
CA SER A 213 -1.58 -11.20 5.94
C SER A 213 -1.61 -10.56 4.55
N SER A 214 -2.81 -10.19 4.08
CA SER A 214 -2.97 -9.30 2.92
C SER A 214 -2.95 -7.84 3.40
N LEU A 215 -2.64 -6.85 2.56
CA LEU A 215 -2.61 -5.46 3.05
C LEU A 215 -4.00 -4.85 3.12
N ILE A 216 -4.66 -4.68 1.98
CA ILE A 216 -5.95 -3.99 1.91
C ILE A 216 -7.04 -4.97 1.47
N GLU A 217 -8.09 -5.08 2.27
CA GLU A 217 -9.37 -5.61 1.82
C GLU A 217 -10.22 -4.46 1.26
N ASN A 218 -10.77 -4.67 0.07
CA ASN A 218 -11.79 -3.80 -0.51
C ASN A 218 -12.96 -4.64 -0.99
N GLY A 219 -14.17 -4.32 -0.54
CA GLY A 219 -15.32 -5.20 -0.74
C GLY A 219 -15.54 -6.08 0.49
N TYR A 220 -16.17 -7.24 0.30
CA TYR A 220 -16.57 -8.10 1.42
C TYR A 220 -16.10 -9.54 1.26
N GLN A 221 -15.67 -10.16 2.35
CA GLN A 221 -15.39 -11.60 2.36
C GLN A 221 -16.63 -12.44 1.99
N ASN A 222 -17.81 -12.02 2.47
CA ASN A 222 -19.10 -12.63 2.16
C ASN A 222 -20.18 -11.56 2.19
N TYR A 223 -20.51 -11.03 1.00
CA TYR A 223 -21.48 -9.94 0.85
C TYR A 223 -22.82 -10.21 1.56
N SER A 224 -23.28 -11.46 1.54
CA SER A 224 -24.61 -11.85 2.04
C SER A 224 -24.60 -12.38 3.47
N SER A 225 -23.51 -12.21 4.23
CA SER A 225 -23.41 -12.73 5.60
C SER A 225 -24.40 -12.08 6.57
N GLY A 226 -24.82 -10.84 6.30
CA GLY A 226 -25.61 -10.02 7.21
C GLY A 226 -24.83 -9.52 8.44
N ASN A 227 -23.52 -9.76 8.49
CA ASN A 227 -22.61 -9.22 9.49
C ASN A 227 -21.78 -8.09 8.86
N ALA A 228 -21.80 -6.88 9.45
CA ALA A 228 -21.10 -5.71 8.94
C ALA A 228 -19.57 -5.89 8.85
N ASP A 229 -18.99 -6.77 9.68
CA ASP A 229 -17.54 -7.06 9.70
C ASP A 229 -17.08 -7.89 8.49
N THR A 230 -18.01 -8.54 7.78
CA THR A 230 -17.66 -9.48 6.69
C THR A 230 -18.56 -9.34 5.46
N GLY A 231 -19.61 -8.53 5.53
CA GLY A 231 -20.67 -8.45 4.53
C GLY A 231 -21.44 -7.13 4.58
N TYR A 232 -22.29 -6.92 3.58
CA TYR A 232 -23.05 -5.68 3.44
C TYR A 232 -24.24 -5.65 4.41
N VAL A 233 -24.38 -4.54 5.14
CA VAL A 233 -25.52 -4.24 6.00
C VAL A 233 -25.96 -2.80 5.73
N ALA A 234 -27.19 -2.65 5.22
CA ALA A 234 -27.74 -1.35 4.87
C ALA A 234 -27.70 -0.37 6.06
N GLY A 235 -27.16 0.83 5.82
CA GLY A 235 -27.00 1.86 6.86
C GLY A 235 -25.85 1.63 7.84
N LYS A 236 -25.01 0.62 7.61
CA LYS A 236 -23.78 0.36 8.39
C LYS A 236 -22.51 0.44 7.56
N ASN A 237 -22.57 0.08 6.29
CA ASN A 237 -21.44 0.14 5.35
C ASN A 237 -21.94 0.36 3.91
N GLN A 238 -21.03 0.52 2.95
CA GLN A 238 -21.37 0.88 1.58
C GLN A 238 -21.77 -0.32 0.74
N GLN A 239 -22.85 -0.21 -0.02
CA GLN A 239 -23.29 -1.29 -0.91
C GLN A 239 -22.21 -1.69 -1.93
N TYR A 240 -21.43 -0.71 -2.39
CA TYR A 240 -20.35 -0.91 -3.37
C TYR A 240 -19.07 -0.29 -2.83
N PRO A 241 -18.29 -1.01 -2.01
CA PRO A 241 -17.03 -0.49 -1.52
C PRO A 241 -16.10 -0.14 -2.68
N GLU A 242 -15.46 1.01 -2.57
CA GLU A 242 -14.66 1.59 -3.65
C GLU A 242 -13.27 1.95 -3.13
N LEU A 243 -12.24 1.41 -3.79
CA LEU A 243 -10.84 1.74 -3.55
C LEU A 243 -10.27 2.43 -4.79
N ILE A 244 -9.79 3.66 -4.61
CA ILE A 244 -9.12 4.45 -5.66
C ILE A 244 -7.67 4.66 -5.23
N VAL A 245 -6.72 4.17 -6.01
CA VAL A 245 -5.28 4.32 -5.74
C VAL A 245 -4.68 5.30 -6.74
N ASN A 246 -4.34 6.50 -6.29
CA ASN A 246 -3.66 7.54 -7.06
C ASN A 246 -2.14 7.53 -6.87
N GLY A 247 -1.63 6.76 -5.92
CA GLY A 247 -0.20 6.67 -5.61
C GLY A 247 0.05 5.81 -4.37
N GLY A 248 1.27 5.89 -3.82
CA GLY A 248 1.70 5.12 -2.66
C GLY A 248 2.50 3.86 -3.01
N THR A 249 2.98 3.17 -1.98
CA THR A 249 3.80 1.96 -2.11
C THR A 249 3.21 0.82 -1.28
N PHE A 250 2.94 -0.31 -1.91
CA PHE A 250 2.29 -1.48 -1.33
C PHE A 250 3.25 -2.67 -1.35
N ILE A 251 3.58 -3.21 -0.18
CA ILE A 251 4.59 -4.26 -0.03
C ILE A 251 4.03 -5.42 0.79
N SER A 252 3.78 -6.55 0.13
CA SER A 252 3.39 -7.79 0.79
C SER A 252 3.87 -8.99 -0.03
N PRO A 253 4.43 -10.04 0.60
CA PRO A 253 4.79 -11.26 -0.11
C PRO A 253 3.56 -12.12 -0.49
N PHE A 254 2.35 -11.74 -0.05
CA PHE A 254 1.09 -12.40 -0.42
C PHE A 254 0.24 -11.48 -1.31
N TYR A 255 -0.90 -10.98 -0.80
CA TYR A 255 -1.74 -10.04 -1.55
C TYR A 255 -1.57 -8.60 -1.05
N VAL A 256 -1.24 -7.69 -1.96
CA VAL A 256 -1.21 -6.25 -1.67
C VAL A 256 -2.62 -5.66 -1.64
N ILE A 257 -3.53 -6.17 -2.46
CA ILE A 257 -4.95 -5.79 -2.42
C ILE A 257 -5.78 -7.04 -2.68
N LYS A 258 -6.81 -7.25 -1.86
CA LYS A 258 -7.92 -8.16 -2.16
C LYS A 258 -9.14 -7.31 -2.51
N ASN A 259 -9.50 -7.27 -3.79
CA ASN A 259 -10.74 -6.67 -4.25
C ASN A 259 -11.81 -7.78 -4.30
N ASP A 260 -12.51 -7.95 -3.19
CA ASP A 260 -13.48 -9.00 -2.89
C ASP A 260 -14.92 -8.56 -3.20
N ASP A 261 -15.93 -9.24 -2.62
CA ASP A 261 -17.30 -9.20 -3.12
C ASP A 261 -17.85 -7.78 -3.28
N ASN A 262 -18.43 -7.51 -4.45
CA ASN A 262 -19.02 -6.22 -4.83
C ASN A 262 -18.06 -5.01 -4.80
N GLY A 263 -16.77 -5.24 -4.55
CA GLY A 263 -15.73 -4.22 -4.49
C GLY A 263 -15.37 -3.68 -5.87
N LYS A 264 -15.11 -2.37 -5.91
CA LYS A 264 -14.59 -1.66 -7.09
C LYS A 264 -13.19 -1.15 -6.81
N LEU A 265 -12.26 -1.44 -7.72
CA LEU A 265 -10.87 -0.99 -7.64
C LEU A 265 -10.52 -0.14 -8.84
N THR A 266 -10.03 1.07 -8.62
CA THR A 266 -9.39 1.90 -9.65
C THR A 266 -7.95 2.17 -9.25
N VAL A 267 -6.99 1.80 -10.10
CA VAL A 267 -5.56 2.10 -9.92
C VAL A 267 -5.14 3.10 -10.98
N ASN A 268 -4.92 4.35 -10.56
CA ASN A 268 -4.40 5.42 -11.40
C ASN A 268 -2.87 5.45 -11.43
N ASP A 269 -2.23 5.21 -10.28
CA ASP A 269 -0.77 5.10 -10.16
C ASP A 269 -0.40 4.35 -8.85
N GLY A 270 0.89 4.14 -8.60
CA GLY A 270 1.40 3.52 -7.37
C GLY A 270 2.46 2.44 -7.64
N MET A 271 3.12 1.98 -6.57
CA MET A 271 4.12 0.92 -6.62
C MET A 271 3.62 -0.31 -5.88
N PHE A 272 3.47 -1.43 -6.59
CA PHE A 272 2.89 -2.66 -6.06
C PHE A 272 3.93 -3.78 -6.09
N TYR A 273 4.42 -4.14 -4.90
CA TYR A 273 5.36 -5.24 -4.67
C TYR A 273 4.58 -6.41 -4.07
N GLY A 274 3.97 -7.21 -4.96
CA GLY A 274 3.11 -8.33 -4.59
C GLY A 274 1.95 -8.53 -5.57
N THR A 275 0.99 -9.37 -5.17
CA THR A 275 -0.14 -9.75 -6.05
C THR A 275 -1.41 -8.98 -5.70
N ILE A 276 -2.15 -8.49 -6.70
CA ILE A 276 -3.55 -8.07 -6.50
C ILE A 276 -4.46 -9.27 -6.77
N LEU A 277 -5.26 -9.66 -5.78
CA LEU A 277 -6.35 -10.62 -5.95
C LEU A 277 -7.64 -9.87 -6.25
N HIS A 278 -8.28 -10.20 -7.37
CA HIS A 278 -9.53 -9.60 -7.79
C HIS A 278 -10.61 -10.65 -8.06
N ASN A 279 -11.69 -10.56 -7.29
CA ASN A 279 -12.96 -11.25 -7.54
C ASN A 279 -14.19 -10.38 -7.33
N GLY A 280 -14.02 -9.08 -7.11
CA GLY A 280 -15.14 -8.13 -6.97
C GLY A 280 -15.85 -7.79 -8.28
N LEU A 281 -16.51 -6.65 -8.25
CA LEU A 281 -17.37 -6.16 -9.33
C LEU A 281 -16.56 -5.69 -10.54
N GLU A 282 -15.54 -4.87 -10.28
CA GLU A 282 -14.76 -4.21 -11.32
C GLU A 282 -13.35 -3.83 -10.83
N MET A 283 -12.38 -3.94 -11.73
CA MET A 283 -11.03 -3.41 -11.58
C MET A 283 -10.61 -2.64 -12.84
N VAL A 284 -10.22 -1.37 -12.68
CA VAL A 284 -9.67 -0.52 -13.74
C VAL A 284 -8.25 -0.12 -13.40
N ILE A 285 -7.29 -0.44 -14.26
CA ILE A 285 -5.88 -0.06 -14.11
C ILE A 285 -5.53 0.95 -15.21
N ASN A 286 -5.31 2.20 -14.82
CA ASN A 286 -4.87 3.28 -15.71
C ASN A 286 -3.35 3.47 -15.72
N GLY A 287 -2.67 3.12 -14.64
CA GLY A 287 -1.22 3.31 -14.47
C GLY A 287 -0.66 2.52 -13.29
N GLY A 288 0.53 2.90 -12.82
CA GLY A 288 1.25 2.22 -11.74
C GLY A 288 2.32 1.23 -12.21
N HIS A 289 3.12 0.77 -11.26
CA HIS A 289 4.17 -0.23 -11.44
C HIS A 289 3.87 -1.45 -10.58
N PHE A 290 3.74 -2.60 -11.23
CA PHE A 290 3.43 -3.88 -10.62
C PHE A 290 4.61 -4.83 -10.78
N THR A 291 5.13 -5.32 -9.67
CA THR A 291 6.30 -6.20 -9.66
C THR A 291 6.12 -7.31 -8.66
N THR A 292 6.51 -8.52 -9.05
CA THR A 292 6.51 -9.69 -8.18
C THR A 292 7.87 -10.35 -8.15
N THR A 293 8.25 -10.81 -6.96
CA THR A 293 9.39 -11.71 -6.76
C THR A 293 8.91 -13.17 -6.78
N ASP A 294 9.83 -14.11 -6.95
CA ASP A 294 9.60 -15.54 -6.71
C ASP A 294 8.62 -16.28 -7.66
N GLY A 295 8.38 -15.76 -8.87
CA GLY A 295 7.58 -16.48 -9.87
C GLY A 295 6.07 -16.23 -9.79
N PHE A 296 5.63 -15.46 -8.80
CA PHE A 296 4.23 -15.06 -8.64
C PHE A 296 3.78 -14.08 -9.75
N TYR A 297 2.48 -13.93 -9.89
CA TYR A 297 1.85 -13.10 -10.92
C TYR A 297 1.39 -11.76 -10.32
N PRO A 298 1.56 -10.63 -11.01
CA PRO A 298 1.04 -9.34 -10.55
C PRO A 298 -0.47 -9.37 -10.28
N LEU A 299 -1.24 -10.07 -11.13
CA LEU A 299 -2.70 -10.11 -11.04
C LEU A 299 -3.20 -11.55 -10.91
N SER A 300 -3.90 -11.83 -9.81
CA SER A 300 -4.71 -13.04 -9.61
C SER A 300 -6.17 -12.68 -9.79
N ILE A 301 -6.84 -13.23 -10.79
CA ILE A 301 -8.21 -12.86 -11.10
C ILE A 301 -9.07 -14.13 -11.12
N ARG A 302 -10.26 -14.07 -10.51
CA ARG A 302 -11.25 -15.14 -10.58
C ARG A 302 -12.65 -14.58 -10.67
N ASN A 303 -13.39 -15.00 -11.69
CA ASN A 303 -14.82 -14.79 -11.77
C ASN A 303 -15.52 -15.87 -10.92
N LEU A 304 -16.23 -15.46 -9.87
CA LEU A 304 -16.97 -16.36 -8.99
C LEU A 304 -18.48 -16.36 -9.28
N SER A 305 -19.03 -15.27 -9.79
CA SER A 305 -20.43 -15.16 -10.21
C SER A 305 -20.60 -14.07 -11.27
N ASP A 306 -21.67 -14.13 -12.07
CA ASP A 306 -21.81 -13.19 -13.20
C ASP A 306 -22.35 -11.80 -12.76
N ASP A 307 -22.81 -11.69 -11.52
CA ASP A 307 -23.46 -10.52 -10.92
C ASP A 307 -22.60 -9.82 -9.86
N LEU A 308 -22.36 -10.49 -8.74
CA LEU A 308 -21.63 -9.99 -7.58
C LEU A 308 -20.12 -9.94 -7.84
N ASN A 309 -19.60 -11.01 -8.45
CA ASN A 309 -18.17 -11.29 -8.59
C ASN A 309 -17.73 -11.60 -10.04
N PRO A 310 -18.11 -10.77 -11.03
CA PRO A 310 -17.78 -11.03 -12.44
C PRO A 310 -16.29 -10.78 -12.74
N ALA A 311 -15.57 -10.12 -11.83
CA ALA A 311 -14.16 -9.78 -11.96
C ALA A 311 -13.83 -9.02 -13.26
N LYS A 312 -14.70 -8.07 -13.64
CA LYS A 312 -14.51 -7.28 -14.88
C LYS A 312 -13.26 -6.43 -14.77
N THR A 313 -12.32 -6.65 -15.66
CA THR A 313 -11.01 -6.00 -15.59
C THR A 313 -10.71 -5.23 -16.86
N VAL A 314 -10.31 -3.97 -16.73
CA VAL A 314 -9.81 -3.15 -17.84
C VAL A 314 -8.41 -2.63 -17.49
N ILE A 315 -7.44 -2.91 -18.35
CA ILE A 315 -6.05 -2.42 -18.20
C ILE A 315 -5.78 -1.43 -19.33
N ASN A 316 -5.78 -0.14 -19.00
CA ASN A 316 -5.48 0.96 -19.90
C ASN A 316 -3.99 1.32 -19.92
N GLY A 317 -3.22 0.96 -18.88
CA GLY A 317 -1.82 1.32 -18.75
C GLY A 317 -1.12 0.61 -17.59
N GLY A 318 0.09 1.08 -17.27
CA GLY A 318 0.94 0.54 -16.21
C GLY A 318 2.17 -0.22 -16.72
N VAL A 319 3.10 -0.48 -15.79
CA VAL A 319 4.32 -1.25 -16.03
C VAL A 319 4.24 -2.53 -15.20
N PHE A 320 4.38 -3.69 -15.84
CA PHE A 320 4.28 -5.00 -15.20
C PHE A 320 5.57 -5.77 -15.42
N ASP A 321 6.30 -6.02 -14.34
CA ASP A 321 7.62 -6.66 -14.40
C ASP A 321 7.86 -7.67 -13.28
N GLY A 322 9.14 -7.95 -12.99
CA GLY A 322 9.58 -8.96 -12.05
C GLY A 322 9.88 -10.29 -12.74
N ASN A 323 9.94 -11.37 -11.93
CA ASN A 323 10.24 -12.72 -12.41
C ASN A 323 8.95 -13.55 -12.58
N CYS A 324 7.87 -12.93 -13.06
CA CYS A 324 6.56 -13.57 -13.19
C CYS A 324 6.51 -14.55 -14.38
N LYS A 325 5.74 -15.64 -14.24
CA LYS A 325 5.47 -16.59 -15.34
C LYS A 325 4.29 -16.17 -16.22
N THR A 326 3.39 -15.37 -15.67
CA THR A 326 2.26 -14.75 -16.36
C THR A 326 1.96 -13.42 -15.69
N ILE A 327 1.44 -12.45 -16.45
CA ILE A 327 0.96 -11.17 -15.91
C ILE A 327 -0.39 -11.38 -15.22
N ILE A 328 -1.28 -12.10 -15.90
CA ILE A 328 -2.65 -12.38 -15.47
C ILE A 328 -2.76 -13.87 -15.23
N TYR A 329 -3.06 -14.24 -13.98
CA TYR A 329 -3.36 -15.60 -13.60
C TYR A 329 -4.86 -15.75 -13.33
N ASN A 330 -5.51 -16.61 -14.10
CA ASN A 330 -6.88 -17.03 -13.78
C ASN A 330 -6.83 -18.07 -12.65
N CYS A 331 -7.19 -17.66 -11.43
CA CYS A 331 -7.27 -18.55 -10.27
C CYS A 331 -8.68 -19.12 -10.03
N GLY A 332 -9.62 -18.89 -10.96
CA GLY A 332 -10.98 -19.42 -10.93
C GLY A 332 -11.26 -20.46 -12.02
N GLU A 333 -12.48 -20.98 -12.03
CA GLU A 333 -12.92 -21.99 -13.01
C GLU A 333 -13.56 -21.36 -14.26
N LYS A 334 -14.08 -20.14 -14.14
CA LYS A 334 -14.76 -19.42 -15.23
C LYS A 334 -13.75 -18.64 -16.09
N GLU A 335 -14.13 -18.39 -17.34
CA GLU A 335 -13.40 -17.46 -18.20
C GLU A 335 -13.44 -16.04 -17.63
N LEU A 336 -12.35 -15.31 -17.82
CA LEU A 336 -12.21 -13.94 -17.32
C LEU A 336 -12.67 -12.92 -18.36
N SER A 337 -13.39 -11.90 -17.89
CA SER A 337 -13.68 -10.70 -18.67
C SER A 337 -12.57 -9.67 -18.46
N VAL A 338 -11.50 -9.77 -19.25
CA VAL A 338 -10.34 -8.86 -19.19
C VAL A 338 -10.15 -8.19 -20.54
N GLU A 339 -9.99 -6.87 -20.53
CA GLU A 339 -9.64 -6.06 -21.69
C GLU A 339 -8.33 -5.30 -21.45
N VAL A 340 -7.27 -5.68 -22.15
CA VAL A 340 -5.98 -4.96 -22.15
C VAL A 340 -5.92 -4.02 -23.36
N LYS A 341 -5.87 -2.73 -23.05
CA LYS A 341 -5.87 -1.61 -23.99
C LYS A 341 -4.54 -0.82 -23.96
N GLY A 342 -3.70 -1.07 -22.97
CA GLY A 342 -2.39 -0.46 -22.89
C GLY A 342 -1.51 -1.11 -21.83
N GLY A 343 -0.29 -0.58 -21.71
CA GLY A 343 0.68 -1.00 -20.70
C GLY A 343 1.96 -1.60 -21.29
N LYS A 344 2.93 -1.78 -20.40
CA LYS A 344 4.28 -2.27 -20.70
C LYS A 344 4.56 -3.50 -19.85
N PHE A 345 4.82 -4.64 -20.48
CA PHE A 345 4.87 -5.96 -19.82
C PHE A 345 6.21 -6.65 -20.09
N ILE A 346 6.80 -7.25 -19.04
CA ILE A 346 8.10 -7.95 -19.18
C ILE A 346 7.99 -9.24 -20.00
N ILE A 347 6.80 -9.84 -20.02
CA ILE A 347 6.43 -11.01 -20.82
C ILE A 347 5.17 -10.71 -21.63
N ALA A 348 4.93 -11.50 -22.68
CA ALA A 348 3.76 -11.33 -23.52
C ALA A 348 2.46 -11.55 -22.73
N VAL A 349 1.47 -10.71 -23.00
CA VAL A 349 0.10 -10.92 -22.50
C VAL A 349 -0.59 -11.94 -23.41
N ASP A 350 -1.41 -12.82 -22.85
CA ASP A 350 -2.23 -13.77 -23.64
C ASP A 350 -3.12 -12.97 -24.61
N GLU A 351 -3.05 -13.30 -25.90
CA GLU A 351 -3.73 -12.58 -26.97
C GLU A 351 -5.24 -12.49 -26.75
N LYS A 352 -5.85 -13.47 -26.06
CA LYS A 352 -7.28 -13.46 -25.76
C LYS A 352 -7.71 -12.28 -24.87
N TYR A 353 -6.79 -11.70 -24.11
CA TYR A 353 -7.05 -10.54 -23.25
C TYR A 353 -6.77 -9.20 -23.95
N ILE A 354 -6.12 -9.20 -25.11
CA ILE A 354 -5.87 -7.96 -25.86
C ILE A 354 -7.19 -7.49 -26.47
N ALA A 355 -7.60 -6.27 -26.13
CA ALA A 355 -8.88 -5.73 -26.58
C ALA A 355 -8.93 -5.59 -28.12
N ALA A 356 -10.13 -5.72 -28.69
CA ALA A 356 -10.32 -5.50 -30.13
C ALA A 356 -9.85 -4.09 -30.55
N GLY A 357 -9.06 -4.02 -31.62
CA GLY A 357 -8.44 -2.77 -32.09
C GLY A 357 -7.07 -2.46 -31.47
N TYR A 358 -6.58 -3.31 -30.56
CA TYR A 358 -5.25 -3.20 -29.96
C TYR A 358 -4.33 -4.36 -30.42
N GLU A 359 -3.03 -4.17 -30.24
CA GLU A 359 -1.99 -5.16 -30.53
C GLU A 359 -0.86 -5.05 -29.49
N GLN A 360 -0.10 -6.13 -29.32
CA GLN A 360 1.14 -6.10 -28.56
C GLN A 360 2.36 -6.21 -29.49
N LYS A 361 3.37 -5.38 -29.24
CA LYS A 361 4.66 -5.41 -29.97
C LYS A 361 5.81 -5.54 -28.99
N LYS A 362 6.83 -6.31 -29.35
CA LYS A 362 8.07 -6.39 -28.56
C LYS A 362 9.00 -5.23 -28.94
N VAL A 363 9.30 -4.35 -27.99
CA VAL A 363 10.17 -3.16 -28.15
C VAL A 363 11.11 -3.07 -26.95
N ASP A 364 12.42 -3.02 -27.20
CA ASP A 364 13.47 -2.87 -26.17
C ASP A 364 13.35 -3.85 -24.98
N GLY A 365 12.98 -5.10 -25.27
CA GLY A 365 12.83 -6.14 -24.26
C GLY A 365 11.46 -6.20 -23.58
N TRP A 366 10.55 -5.29 -23.91
CA TRP A 366 9.20 -5.23 -23.33
C TRP A 366 8.13 -5.54 -24.37
N TYR A 367 7.01 -6.10 -23.93
CA TYR A 367 5.79 -6.20 -24.72
C TYR A 367 4.92 -4.99 -24.41
N ILE A 368 4.65 -4.17 -25.42
CA ILE A 368 3.86 -2.95 -25.29
C ILE A 368 2.52 -3.18 -25.97
N VAL A 369 1.43 -3.06 -25.21
CA VAL A 369 0.08 -3.05 -25.78
C VAL A 369 -0.28 -1.62 -26.16
N SER A 370 -0.76 -1.44 -27.38
CA SER A 370 -1.17 -0.13 -27.92
C SER A 370 -2.23 -0.33 -29.00
N LYS A 371 -2.84 0.78 -29.45
CA LYS A 371 -3.83 0.72 -30.52
C LYS A 371 -3.16 0.34 -31.83
N LYS A 372 -3.82 -0.46 -32.67
CA LYS A 372 -3.26 -0.88 -33.95
C LYS A 372 -2.90 0.32 -34.84
N GLY A 373 -1.67 0.32 -35.34
CA GLY A 373 -1.15 1.37 -36.21
C GLY A 373 -0.48 2.55 -35.49
N GLU A 374 -0.43 2.52 -34.15
CA GLU A 374 0.49 3.31 -33.33
C GLU A 374 1.79 2.50 -33.10
#